data_AF-A0A2T2RQR2-F1
#
_entry.id   AF-A0A2T2RQR2-F1
#
_cell.length_a   1.000
_cell.length_b   1.000
_cell.length_c   1.000
_cell.angle_alpha   90.00
_cell.angle_beta   90.00
_cell.angle_gamma   90.00
#
_symmetry.space_group_name_H-M   'P 1'
#
loop_
_entity.id
_entity.type
_entity.pdbx_description
1 polymer ?
#
loop_
_entity_poly.entity_id
_entity_poly.type
_entity_poly.pdbx_seq_one_letter_code
_entity_poly.pdbx_strand_id
1 'polypeptide(L)'
;MNFAEAKFGEDARFSESNFLAQTNFSQAQFQGVANFTEAIYEKGANFKQAHFSGIANWVRSHWLADADFASVSWGNRVFFSKSRFSQSLLLSSATFERTVAFRKTRFYAPIDFQSVNLLGQVDFSNTACLQDAFLNVAGVAFD
;
A
#
# COMPACT_ATOMS: atom_id res chain seq x y z
N MET A 1 3.47 -16.82 -0.45
CA MET A 1 2.22 -17.26 0.22
C MET A 1 1.03 -16.78 -0.61
N ASN A 2 -0.09 -17.50 -0.68
CA ASN A 2 -1.21 -17.15 -1.57
C ASN A 2 -2.51 -16.95 -0.79
N PHE A 3 -3.06 -15.75 -0.88
CA PHE A 3 -4.35 -15.28 -0.37
C PHE A 3 -5.17 -14.61 -1.48
N ALA A 4 -4.90 -14.92 -2.75
CA ALA A 4 -5.69 -14.40 -3.85
C ALA A 4 -7.18 -14.69 -3.60
N GLU A 5 -8.02 -13.67 -3.81
CA GLU A 5 -9.48 -13.74 -3.64
C GLU A 5 -9.95 -14.10 -2.22
N ALA A 6 -9.05 -14.15 -1.23
CA ALA A 6 -9.41 -14.44 0.15
C ALA A 6 -10.33 -13.36 0.72
N LYS A 7 -11.31 -13.77 1.53
CA LYS A 7 -12.23 -12.87 2.22
C LYS A 7 -11.96 -12.89 3.72
N PHE A 8 -11.52 -11.75 4.24
CA PHE A 8 -11.35 -11.52 5.67
C PHE A 8 -12.57 -10.72 6.16
N GLY A 9 -13.56 -11.43 6.70
CA GLY A 9 -14.81 -10.84 7.20
C GLY A 9 -14.62 -10.03 8.49
N GLU A 10 -13.60 -10.38 9.26
CA GLU A 10 -13.20 -9.72 10.51
C GLU A 10 -11.80 -9.12 10.35
N ASP A 11 -11.23 -8.63 11.46
CA ASP A 11 -9.85 -8.14 11.50
C ASP A 11 -8.84 -9.20 11.02
N ALA A 12 -7.99 -8.83 10.07
CA ALA A 12 -6.91 -9.65 9.56
C ALA A 12 -5.57 -9.18 10.14
N ARG A 13 -4.84 -10.08 10.82
CA ARG A 13 -3.61 -9.75 11.56
C ARG A 13 -2.39 -10.40 10.91
N PHE A 14 -1.53 -9.56 10.34
CA PHE A 14 -0.22 -9.88 9.75
C PHE A 14 0.88 -8.97 10.32
N SER A 15 0.68 -8.45 11.53
CA SER A 15 1.68 -7.61 12.19
C SER A 15 2.96 -8.40 12.43
N GLU A 16 4.10 -7.73 12.29
CA GLU A 16 5.45 -8.30 12.50
C GLU A 16 5.76 -9.54 11.64
N SER A 17 4.95 -9.81 10.61
CA SER A 17 5.14 -10.95 9.73
C SER A 17 6.31 -10.72 8.77
N ASN A 18 7.15 -11.74 8.59
CA ASN A 18 8.18 -11.74 7.55
C ASN A 18 7.76 -12.62 6.36
N PHE A 19 7.43 -11.98 5.24
CA PHE A 19 7.11 -12.62 3.98
C PHE A 19 8.40 -12.85 3.16
N LEU A 20 9.03 -14.00 3.41
CA LEU A 20 10.30 -14.42 2.77
C LEU A 20 10.17 -14.70 1.27
N ALA A 21 8.96 -15.06 0.82
CA ALA A 21 8.64 -15.36 -0.57
C ALA A 21 7.58 -14.37 -1.08
N GLN A 22 7.46 -14.29 -2.42
CA GLN A 22 6.45 -13.46 -3.04
C GLN A 22 5.08 -13.83 -2.49
N THR A 23 4.34 -12.81 -2.05
CA THR A 23 3.05 -13.01 -1.39
C THR A 23 1.94 -12.39 -2.22
N ASN A 24 0.89 -13.17 -2.47
CA ASN A 24 -0.21 -12.77 -3.31
C ASN A 24 -1.48 -12.54 -2.48
N PHE A 25 -2.01 -11.33 -2.53
CA PHE A 25 -3.29 -10.87 -2.00
C PHE A 25 -4.16 -10.28 -3.11
N SER A 26 -3.89 -10.59 -4.38
CA SER A 26 -4.66 -10.07 -5.50
C SER A 26 -6.15 -10.36 -5.33
N GLN A 27 -7.00 -9.35 -5.50
CA GLN A 27 -8.46 -9.46 -5.34
C GLN A 27 -8.94 -9.89 -3.93
N ALA A 28 -8.06 -9.89 -2.92
CA ALA A 28 -8.47 -10.15 -1.54
C ALA A 28 -9.41 -9.05 -1.03
N GLN A 29 -10.34 -9.42 -0.16
CA GLN A 29 -11.33 -8.52 0.43
C GLN A 29 -11.14 -8.45 1.94
N PHE A 30 -10.86 -7.26 2.46
CA PHE A 30 -10.69 -6.99 3.89
C PHE A 30 -11.86 -6.14 4.39
N GLN A 31 -12.80 -6.78 5.09
CA GLN A 31 -13.99 -6.12 5.62
C GLN A 31 -13.69 -5.44 6.97
N GLY A 32 -12.91 -6.11 7.83
CA GLY A 32 -12.40 -5.56 9.10
C GLY A 32 -11.07 -4.81 8.93
N VAL A 33 -10.40 -4.54 10.06
CA VAL A 33 -9.08 -3.91 10.06
C VAL A 33 -8.03 -4.87 9.51
N ALA A 34 -7.25 -4.42 8.53
CA ALA A 34 -6.12 -5.18 7.99
C ALA A 34 -4.80 -4.64 8.58
N ASN A 35 -4.21 -5.38 9.52
CA ASN A 35 -3.02 -4.95 10.25
C ASN A 35 -1.76 -5.66 9.73
N PHE A 36 -0.93 -4.92 9.01
CA PHE A 36 0.40 -5.29 8.51
C PHE A 36 1.51 -4.41 9.14
N THR A 37 1.28 -3.90 10.35
CA THR A 37 2.27 -3.08 11.07
C THR A 37 3.57 -3.86 11.21
N GLU A 38 4.70 -3.22 10.89
CA GLU A 38 6.05 -3.82 10.97
C GLU A 38 6.27 -5.06 10.08
N ALA A 39 5.38 -5.35 9.13
CA ALA A 39 5.58 -6.45 8.19
C ALA A 39 6.79 -6.19 7.26
N ILE A 40 7.51 -7.27 6.94
CA ILE A 40 8.67 -7.27 6.05
C ILE A 40 8.33 -8.08 4.80
N TYR A 41 8.59 -7.53 3.63
CA TYR A 41 8.37 -8.18 2.34
C TYR A 41 9.70 -8.30 1.59
N GLU A 42 10.31 -9.48 1.63
CA GLU A 42 11.62 -9.73 1.02
C GLU A 42 11.57 -9.87 -0.51
N LYS A 43 10.49 -10.47 -1.02
CA LYS A 43 10.29 -10.75 -2.46
C LYS A 43 9.04 -10.05 -3.02
N GLY A 44 8.58 -9.02 -2.32
CA GLY A 44 7.44 -8.18 -2.73
C GLY A 44 6.10 -8.83 -2.43
N ALA A 45 5.05 -8.05 -2.64
CA ALA A 45 3.68 -8.55 -2.54
C ALA A 45 2.77 -7.90 -3.57
N ASN A 46 1.78 -8.69 -4.00
CA ASN A 46 0.77 -8.32 -4.97
C ASN A 46 -0.57 -8.12 -4.24
N PHE A 47 -1.07 -6.89 -4.20
CA PHE A 47 -2.37 -6.47 -3.70
C PHE A 47 -3.26 -5.93 -4.84
N LYS A 48 -2.95 -6.26 -6.10
CA LYS A 48 -3.71 -5.78 -7.25
C LYS A 48 -5.18 -6.09 -7.09
N GLN A 49 -6.02 -5.08 -7.33
CA GLN A 49 -7.48 -5.19 -7.23
C GLN A 49 -8.00 -5.66 -5.87
N ALA A 50 -7.18 -5.64 -4.81
CA ALA A 50 -7.67 -5.90 -3.47
C ALA A 50 -8.61 -4.77 -3.02
N HIS A 51 -9.51 -5.09 -2.10
CA HIS A 51 -10.47 -4.14 -1.55
C HIS A 51 -10.38 -4.11 -0.02
N PHE A 52 -10.29 -2.91 0.54
CA PHE A 52 -10.21 -2.66 1.97
C PHE A 52 -11.37 -1.76 2.40
N SER A 53 -12.41 -2.35 3.01
CA SER A 53 -13.53 -1.62 3.60
C SER A 53 -13.14 -1.01 4.96
N GLY A 54 -12.29 -1.72 5.70
CA GLY A 54 -11.73 -1.29 6.99
C GLY A 54 -10.42 -0.51 6.85
N ILE A 55 -9.89 -0.08 8.01
CA ILE A 55 -8.58 0.57 8.08
C ILE A 55 -7.49 -0.44 7.66
N ALA A 56 -6.55 0.00 6.83
CA ALA A 56 -5.38 -0.79 6.46
C ALA A 56 -4.09 -0.16 7.01
N ASN A 57 -3.27 -0.94 7.71
CA ASN A 57 -2.12 -0.40 8.44
C ASN A 57 -0.82 -1.13 8.07
N TRP A 58 0.09 -0.40 7.44
CA TRP A 58 1.45 -0.81 7.09
C TRP A 58 2.51 0.05 7.80
N VAL A 59 2.19 0.68 8.93
CA VAL A 59 3.14 1.52 9.68
C VAL A 59 4.42 0.74 9.98
N ARG A 60 5.59 1.36 9.73
CA ARG A 60 6.92 0.75 9.92
C ARG A 60 7.18 -0.51 9.08
N SER A 61 6.42 -0.76 8.02
CA SER A 61 6.72 -1.88 7.10
C SER A 61 7.99 -1.66 6.28
N HIS A 62 8.60 -2.77 5.85
CA HIS A 62 9.79 -2.78 5.03
C HIS A 62 9.56 -3.56 3.73
N TRP A 63 9.78 -2.90 2.60
CA TRP A 63 9.62 -3.48 1.28
C TRP A 63 10.98 -3.53 0.60
N LEU A 64 11.49 -4.74 0.39
CA LEU A 64 12.79 -4.98 -0.26
C LEU A 64 12.63 -5.22 -1.77
N ALA A 65 11.43 -5.57 -2.21
CA ALA A 65 11.03 -5.63 -3.61
C ALA A 65 9.73 -4.84 -3.83
N ASP A 66 9.21 -4.86 -5.06
CA ASP A 66 8.06 -4.05 -5.45
C ASP A 66 6.82 -4.34 -4.58
N ALA A 67 6.11 -3.26 -4.28
CA ALA A 67 4.83 -3.27 -3.60
C ALA A 67 3.74 -2.95 -4.62
N ASP A 68 3.07 -3.99 -5.13
CA ASP A 68 2.09 -3.81 -6.20
C ASP A 68 0.68 -3.65 -5.62
N PHE A 69 0.16 -2.44 -5.71
CA PHE A 69 -1.18 -2.04 -5.28
C PHE A 69 -1.99 -1.50 -6.47
N ALA A 70 -1.69 -1.90 -7.71
CA ALA A 70 -2.42 -1.38 -8.86
C ALA A 70 -3.91 -1.73 -8.80
N SER A 71 -4.78 -0.76 -9.11
CA SER A 71 -6.24 -0.90 -9.11
C SER A 71 -6.87 -1.34 -7.78
N VAL A 72 -6.14 -1.19 -6.67
CA VAL A 72 -6.68 -1.42 -5.33
C VAL A 72 -7.71 -0.34 -4.96
N SER A 73 -8.67 -0.69 -4.12
CA SER A 73 -9.66 0.24 -3.58
C SER A 73 -9.59 0.26 -2.06
N TRP A 74 -9.33 1.43 -1.48
CA TRP A 74 -9.40 1.69 -0.05
C TRP A 74 -10.60 2.56 0.28
N GLY A 75 -11.64 1.94 0.87
CA GLY A 75 -12.83 2.63 1.38
C GLY A 75 -12.60 3.38 2.70
N ASN A 76 -11.43 3.18 3.32
CA ASN A 76 -11.08 3.79 4.60
C ASN A 76 -9.64 4.29 4.62
N ARG A 77 -9.21 4.82 5.77
CA ARG A 77 -7.86 5.35 5.97
C ARG A 77 -6.81 4.24 5.84
N VAL A 78 -5.70 4.58 5.19
CA VAL A 78 -4.54 3.69 5.06
C VAL A 78 -3.27 4.39 5.56
N PHE A 79 -2.43 3.64 6.29
CA PHE A 79 -1.24 4.17 6.93
C PHE A 79 0.02 3.43 6.49
N PHE A 80 0.93 4.13 5.82
CA PHE A 80 2.29 3.67 5.49
C PHE A 80 3.36 4.45 6.27
N SER A 81 2.98 5.09 7.38
CA SER A 81 3.86 6.02 8.09
C SER A 81 5.10 5.31 8.65
N LYS A 82 6.27 5.97 8.52
CA LYS A 82 7.59 5.44 8.91
C LYS A 82 8.02 4.17 8.14
N SER A 83 7.36 3.83 7.05
CA SER A 83 7.74 2.68 6.23
C SER A 83 8.92 2.99 5.31
N ARG A 84 9.52 1.93 4.77
CA ARG A 84 10.61 2.02 3.80
C ARG A 84 10.30 1.20 2.56
N PHE A 85 10.36 1.85 1.39
CA PHE A 85 10.24 1.23 0.09
C PHE A 85 11.58 1.27 -0.63
N SER A 86 12.23 0.10 -0.72
CA SER A 86 13.54 -0.04 -1.37
C SER A 86 13.42 -0.18 -2.88
N GLN A 87 12.25 -0.62 -3.35
CA GLN A 87 11.83 -0.74 -4.73
C GLN A 87 10.46 -0.06 -4.91
N SER A 88 9.84 -0.19 -6.08
CA SER A 88 8.75 0.69 -6.48
C SER A 88 7.48 0.45 -5.66
N LEU A 89 6.74 1.52 -5.40
CA LEU A 89 5.36 1.44 -4.90
C LEU A 89 4.43 1.71 -6.08
N LEU A 90 3.71 0.69 -6.53
CA LEU A 90 2.83 0.77 -7.69
C LEU A 90 1.39 0.99 -7.23
N LEU A 91 0.82 2.15 -7.53
CA LEU A 91 -0.54 2.55 -7.15
C LEU A 91 -1.38 2.93 -8.38
N SER A 92 -0.98 2.48 -9.57
CA SER A 92 -1.68 2.87 -10.79
C SER A 92 -3.15 2.48 -10.76
N SER A 93 -4.03 3.43 -11.09
CA SER A 93 -5.49 3.29 -11.03
C SER A 93 -6.05 2.94 -9.65
N ALA A 94 -5.32 3.18 -8.56
CA ALA A 94 -5.84 2.98 -7.22
C ALA A 94 -6.88 4.05 -6.86
N THR A 95 -7.84 3.69 -6.01
CA THR A 95 -8.84 4.61 -5.46
C THR A 95 -8.64 4.80 -3.97
N PHE A 96 -8.53 6.05 -3.54
CA PHE A 96 -8.45 6.42 -2.12
C PHE A 96 -9.70 7.21 -1.72
N GLU A 97 -10.63 6.57 -0.99
CA GLU A 97 -11.86 7.22 -0.51
C GLU A 97 -11.64 8.13 0.70
N ARG A 98 -10.55 7.90 1.43
CA ARG A 98 -10.16 8.60 2.66
C ARG A 98 -8.67 8.88 2.66
N THR A 99 -8.15 9.35 3.79
CA THR A 99 -6.75 9.74 3.92
C THR A 99 -5.78 8.57 3.74
N VAL A 100 -4.73 8.79 2.96
CA VAL A 100 -3.55 7.92 2.85
C VAL A 100 -2.36 8.63 3.45
N ALA A 101 -1.70 8.02 4.43
CA ALA A 101 -0.60 8.67 5.16
C ALA A 101 0.75 8.00 4.94
N PHE A 102 1.65 8.68 4.24
CA PHE A 102 3.06 8.34 4.04
C PHE A 102 4.00 9.14 4.96
N ARG A 103 3.52 9.59 6.13
CA ARG A 103 4.30 10.42 7.04
C ARG A 103 5.62 9.76 7.43
N LYS A 104 6.74 10.47 7.28
CA LYS A 104 8.08 9.95 7.61
C LYS A 104 8.47 8.68 6.84
N THR A 105 7.81 8.39 5.72
CA THR A 105 8.13 7.26 4.84
C THR A 105 9.35 7.60 3.99
N ARG A 106 10.16 6.59 3.67
CA ARG A 106 11.32 6.73 2.78
C ARG A 106 11.11 5.91 1.52
N PHE A 107 11.22 6.56 0.37
CA PHE A 107 11.18 5.93 -0.95
C PHE A 107 12.57 6.01 -1.58
N TYR A 108 13.07 4.88 -2.07
CA TYR A 108 14.36 4.77 -2.77
C TYR A 108 14.19 4.47 -4.27
N ALA A 109 12.94 4.32 -4.71
CA ALA A 109 12.53 3.99 -6.06
C ALA A 109 11.21 4.72 -6.39
N PRO A 110 10.77 4.71 -7.65
CA PRO A 110 9.59 5.44 -8.09
C PRO A 110 8.31 5.03 -7.35
N ILE A 111 7.43 6.02 -7.20
CA ILE A 111 6.08 5.87 -6.68
C ILE A 111 5.14 6.14 -7.86
N ASP A 112 4.40 5.12 -8.29
CA ASP A 112 3.52 5.24 -9.45
C ASP A 112 2.09 5.59 -9.02
N PHE A 113 1.74 6.86 -9.11
CA PHE A 113 0.39 7.40 -8.86
C PHE A 113 -0.41 7.60 -10.15
N GLN A 114 -0.02 6.95 -11.24
CA GLN A 114 -0.70 7.13 -12.51
C GLN A 114 -2.19 6.78 -12.42
N SER A 115 -3.06 7.66 -12.89
CA SER A 115 -4.51 7.45 -12.92
C SER A 115 -5.15 7.17 -11.54
N VAL A 116 -4.49 7.54 -10.44
CA VAL A 116 -5.10 7.42 -9.10
C VAL A 116 -6.34 8.32 -9.00
N ASN A 117 -7.41 7.79 -8.43
CA ASN A 117 -8.59 8.57 -8.05
C ASN A 117 -8.49 9.01 -6.56
N LEU A 118 -8.45 10.32 -6.34
CA LEU A 118 -8.35 10.95 -5.03
C LEU A 118 -9.69 11.55 -4.59
N LEU A 119 -10.41 10.84 -3.72
CA LEU A 119 -11.59 11.35 -3.00
C LEU A 119 -11.23 11.84 -1.58
N GLY A 120 -10.01 11.55 -1.15
CA GLY A 120 -9.44 11.93 0.14
C GLY A 120 -8.06 12.57 0.02
N GLN A 121 -7.44 12.87 1.16
CA GLN A 121 -6.13 13.50 1.20
C GLN A 121 -4.98 12.49 1.15
N VAL A 122 -3.90 12.83 0.46
CA VAL A 122 -2.63 12.11 0.55
C VAL A 122 -1.64 12.93 1.36
N ASP A 123 -1.11 12.35 2.43
CA ASP A 123 -0.24 13.04 3.36
C ASP A 123 1.21 12.51 3.25
N PHE A 124 2.06 13.33 2.63
CA PHE A 124 3.49 13.11 2.48
C PHE A 124 4.34 13.89 3.51
N SER A 125 3.77 14.29 4.66
CA SER A 125 4.49 15.11 5.64
C SER A 125 5.74 14.41 6.15
N ASN A 126 6.90 15.05 5.97
CA ASN A 126 8.22 14.51 6.30
C ASN A 126 8.59 13.23 5.54
N THR A 127 7.95 12.95 4.40
CA THR A 127 8.41 11.89 3.48
C THR A 127 9.74 12.29 2.85
N ALA A 128 10.62 11.32 2.61
CA ALA A 128 11.83 11.51 1.84
C ALA A 128 11.80 10.65 0.57
N CYS A 129 11.89 11.29 -0.59
CA CYS A 129 12.27 10.64 -1.84
C CYS A 129 13.80 10.72 -1.95
N LEU A 130 14.46 9.57 -2.03
CA LEU A 130 15.90 9.41 -2.02
C LEU A 130 16.35 8.73 -3.30
N GLN A 131 17.61 8.95 -3.71
CA GLN A 131 18.16 8.39 -4.95
C GLN A 131 17.28 8.78 -6.15
N ASP A 132 16.87 7.80 -6.95
CA ASP A 132 16.05 7.99 -8.16
C ASP A 132 14.54 7.94 -7.86
N ALA A 133 14.14 8.09 -6.59
CA ALA A 133 12.72 8.14 -6.23
C ALA A 133 12.06 9.43 -6.72
N PHE A 134 11.00 9.27 -7.50
CA PHE A 134 10.09 10.34 -7.90
C PHE A 134 8.63 9.88 -7.78
N LEU A 135 7.71 10.82 -7.80
CA LEU A 135 6.27 10.56 -7.80
C LEU A 135 5.71 10.78 -9.21
N ASN A 136 5.23 9.73 -9.86
CA ASN A 136 4.53 9.83 -11.14
C ASN A 136 3.05 10.14 -10.91
N VAL A 137 2.60 11.35 -11.23
CA VAL A 137 1.20 11.78 -11.03
C VAL A 137 0.39 11.89 -12.33
N ALA A 138 0.83 11.23 -13.40
CA ALA A 138 0.14 11.30 -14.70
C ALA A 138 -1.31 10.83 -14.58
N GLY A 139 -2.28 11.64 -15.02
CA GLY A 139 -3.69 11.24 -15.04
C GLY A 139 -4.38 11.15 -13.68
N VAL A 140 -3.76 11.66 -12.59
CA VAL A 140 -4.44 11.75 -11.28
C VAL A 140 -5.71 12.59 -11.42
N ALA A 141 -6.83 12.05 -10.91
CA ALA A 141 -8.12 12.71 -10.87
C ALA A 141 -8.45 13.16 -9.44
N PHE A 142 -9.14 14.31 -9.34
CA PHE A 142 -9.66 14.87 -8.10
C PHE A 142 -11.16 15.03 -8.27
N ASP A 143 -11.95 14.43 -7.36
CA ASP A 143 -13.40 14.58 -7.29
C ASP A 143 -13.81 15.60 -6.21
#